data_AF-A0A955Z595-F1
#
_entry.id   AF-A0A955Z595-F1
#
_cell.length_a   1.000
_cell.length_b   1.000
_cell.length_c   1.000
_cell.angle_alpha   90.00
_cell.angle_beta   90.00
_cell.angle_gamma   90.00
#
_symmetry.space_group_name_H-M   'P 1'
#
loop_
_entity.id
_entity.type
_entity.pdbx_description
1 polymer ?
#
loop_
_entity_poly.entity_id
_entity_poly.type
_entity_poly.pdbx_seq_one_letter_code
_entity_poly.pdbx_strand_id
1 'polypeptide(L)'
;MLTTLSSAPDTATFFSTSDVNVLSRRERRDVLRFVSAILWADARVTASGCRFFVRLASELGNGPRDAARALDVLASPPPPEDVDPARVTPATARALLRVARPAARAAAAGGASMAAHEHARLLESLLGARASTCGVARCA
;
A
#
# COMPACT_ATOMS: atom_id res chain seq x y z
N MET A 1 -25.32 31.00 -1.66
CA MET A 1 -23.96 30.44 -1.78
C MET A 1 -23.66 29.69 -0.49
N LEU A 2 -23.81 28.37 -0.48
CA LEU A 2 -23.51 27.52 0.67
C LEU A 2 -22.24 26.73 0.36
N THR A 3 -21.10 27.21 0.87
CA THR A 3 -19.85 26.45 0.83
C THR A 3 -19.77 25.65 2.12
N THR A 4 -20.23 24.40 2.10
CA THR A 4 -19.99 23.43 3.16
C THR A 4 -18.52 23.01 3.13
N LEU A 5 -17.66 23.76 3.82
CA LEU A 5 -16.33 23.33 4.23
C LEU A 5 -16.47 22.51 5.52
N SER A 6 -16.81 21.23 5.43
CA SER A 6 -16.62 20.29 6.55
C SER A 6 -16.79 18.86 6.09
N SER A 7 -15.67 18.18 5.85
CA SER A 7 -15.53 16.78 6.22
C SER A 7 -14.04 16.48 6.24
N ALA A 8 -13.48 16.34 7.44
CA ALA A 8 -12.15 15.78 7.62
C ALA A 8 -12.10 14.40 6.95
N PRO A 9 -11.05 14.06 6.17
CA PRO A 9 -11.00 12.75 5.55
C PRO A 9 -10.74 11.68 6.62
N ASP A 10 -11.72 10.83 6.82
CA ASP A 10 -11.70 9.48 7.37
C ASP A 10 -10.51 9.08 8.25
N THR A 11 -10.73 9.05 9.55
CA THR A 11 -9.97 8.32 10.59
C THR A 11 -10.08 6.79 10.43
N ALA A 12 -10.35 6.26 9.24
CA ALA A 12 -10.40 4.82 9.02
C ALA A 12 -8.97 4.24 8.94
N THR A 13 -8.44 3.72 10.04
CA THR A 13 -7.15 2.99 10.08
C THR A 13 -7.17 1.79 9.14
N PHE A 14 -6.10 1.58 8.38
CA PHE A 14 -5.95 0.46 7.45
C PHE A 14 -5.60 -0.83 8.17
N PHE A 15 -4.87 -0.71 9.28
CA PHE A 15 -4.41 -1.84 10.07
C PHE A 15 -4.85 -1.72 11.53
N SER A 16 -5.21 -2.86 12.12
CA SER A 16 -5.24 -3.00 13.57
C SER A 16 -3.84 -3.31 14.09
N THR A 17 -3.56 -3.00 15.36
CA THR A 17 -2.30 -3.33 16.04
C THR A 17 -1.92 -4.81 15.89
N SER A 18 -2.92 -5.70 15.89
CA SER A 18 -2.73 -7.14 15.69
C SER A 18 -2.23 -7.49 14.29
N ASP A 19 -2.68 -6.79 13.24
CA ASP A 19 -2.23 -7.02 11.87
C ASP A 19 -0.75 -6.62 11.71
N VAL A 20 -0.35 -5.51 12.34
CA VAL A 20 1.01 -4.96 12.29
C VAL A 20 2.00 -5.84 13.06
N ASN A 21 1.58 -6.42 14.18
CA ASN A 21 2.42 -7.32 14.99
C ASN A 21 2.73 -8.64 14.29
N VAL A 22 1.91 -9.06 13.31
CA VAL A 22 2.18 -10.25 12.49
C VAL A 22 3.28 -9.98 11.45
N LEU A 23 3.47 -8.71 11.04
CA LEU A 23 4.48 -8.34 10.05
C LEU A 23 5.82 -8.06 10.72
N SER A 24 6.86 -8.74 10.26
CA SER A 24 8.25 -8.41 10.56
C SER A 24 8.63 -7.04 9.97
N ARG A 25 9.75 -6.47 10.46
CA ARG A 25 10.29 -5.20 9.94
C ARG A 25 10.55 -5.24 8.43
N ARG A 26 11.02 -6.37 7.92
CA ARG A 26 11.26 -6.58 6.48
C ARG A 26 9.95 -6.53 5.70
N GLU A 27 8.93 -7.27 6.16
CA GLU A 27 7.63 -7.32 5.51
C GLU A 27 6.92 -5.96 5.50
N ARG A 28 7.01 -5.18 6.57
CA ARG A 28 6.48 -3.80 6.62
C ARG A 28 7.15 -2.89 5.58
N ARG A 29 8.46 -3.02 5.40
CA ARG A 29 9.19 -2.28 4.36
C ARG A 29 8.78 -2.74 2.96
N ASP A 30 8.56 -4.04 2.76
CA ASP A 30 8.07 -4.57 1.48
C ASP A 30 6.68 -3.99 1.16
N VAL A 31 5.77 -3.92 2.14
CA VAL A 31 4.47 -3.23 1.96
C VAL A 31 4.64 -1.80 1.48
N LEU A 32 5.54 -1.03 2.09
CA LEU A 32 5.81 0.34 1.66
C LEU A 32 6.39 0.41 0.24
N ARG A 33 7.28 -0.50 -0.14
CA ARG A 33 7.84 -0.53 -1.51
C ARG A 33 6.76 -0.79 -2.55
N PHE A 34 5.92 -1.79 -2.35
CA PHE A 34 4.80 -2.07 -3.27
C PHE A 34 3.83 -0.88 -3.38
N VAL A 35 3.48 -0.26 -2.27
CA VAL A 35 2.61 0.92 -2.29
C VAL A 35 3.29 2.08 -3.02
N SER A 36 4.59 2.29 -2.82
CA SER A 36 5.33 3.32 -3.56
C SER A 36 5.28 3.08 -5.07
N ALA A 37 5.36 1.82 -5.53
CA ALA A 37 5.24 1.47 -6.94
C ALA A 37 3.85 1.78 -7.52
N ILE A 38 2.78 1.58 -6.74
CA ILE A 38 1.42 1.99 -7.13
C ILE A 38 1.32 3.51 -7.22
N LEU A 39 1.88 4.23 -6.24
CA LEU A 39 1.85 5.70 -6.23
C LEU A 39 2.68 6.32 -7.35
N TRP A 40 3.74 5.65 -7.80
CA TRP A 40 4.60 6.06 -8.92
C TRP A 40 4.11 5.60 -10.30
N ALA A 41 2.95 4.93 -10.40
CA ALA A 41 2.48 4.33 -11.65
C ALA A 41 2.42 5.29 -12.85
N ASP A 42 2.22 6.59 -12.60
CA ASP A 42 2.19 7.65 -13.62
C ASP A 42 3.46 8.51 -13.67
N ALA A 43 4.59 7.99 -13.21
CA ALA A 43 5.86 8.72 -13.10
C ALA A 43 5.76 10.03 -12.27
N ARG A 44 4.75 10.12 -11.40
CA ARG A 44 4.55 11.24 -10.47
C ARG A 44 3.82 10.79 -9.22
N VAL A 45 4.21 11.36 -8.08
CA VAL A 45 3.50 11.17 -6.81
C VAL A 45 2.75 12.45 -6.47
N THR A 46 1.47 12.32 -6.15
CA THR A 46 0.61 13.45 -5.81
C THR A 46 0.66 13.76 -4.31
N ALA A 47 0.26 14.97 -3.91
CA ALA A 47 0.19 15.33 -2.49
C ALA A 47 -0.74 14.40 -1.68
N SER A 48 -1.84 13.94 -2.30
CA SER A 48 -2.74 12.95 -1.70
C SER A 48 -2.08 11.58 -1.55
N GLY A 49 -1.29 11.15 -2.54
CA GLY A 49 -0.45 9.95 -2.44
C GLY A 49 0.61 10.03 -1.33
N CYS A 50 1.31 11.16 -1.21
CA CYS A 50 2.29 11.38 -0.13
C CYS A 50 1.64 11.31 1.25
N ARG A 51 0.50 11.99 1.46
CA ARG A 51 -0.23 11.94 2.74
C ARG A 51 -0.65 10.51 3.09
N PHE A 52 -1.17 9.77 2.11
CA PHE A 52 -1.52 8.37 2.27
C PHE A 52 -0.31 7.54 2.70
N PHE A 53 0.83 7.73 2.04
CA PHE A 53 2.05 6.97 2.32
C PHE A 53 2.62 7.21 3.72
N VAL A 54 2.68 8.48 4.15
CA VAL A 54 3.16 8.84 5.50
C VAL A 54 2.27 8.24 6.58
N ARG A 55 0.94 8.28 6.37
CA ARG A 55 -0.02 7.66 7.27
C ARG A 55 0.17 6.15 7.33
N LEU A 56 0.25 5.49 6.17
CA LEU A 56 0.50 4.06 6.07
C LEU A 56 1.80 3.65 6.80
N ALA A 57 2.88 4.39 6.60
CA ALA A 57 4.15 4.15 7.27
C ALA A 57 3.98 4.22 8.80
N SER A 58 3.29 5.25 9.29
CA SER A 58 3.01 5.44 10.72
C SER A 58 2.18 4.28 11.28
N GLU A 59 1.15 3.83 10.56
CA GLU A 59 0.30 2.70 10.96
C GLU A 59 1.04 1.36 11.00
N LEU A 60 2.02 1.13 10.10
CA LEU A 60 2.86 -0.07 10.12
C LEU A 60 3.88 -0.10 11.29
N GLY A 61 3.82 0.85 12.21
CA GLY A 61 4.66 0.86 13.41
C GLY A 61 6.11 1.26 13.12
N ASN A 62 6.35 1.92 11.99
CA ASN A 62 7.54 2.74 11.79
C ASN A 62 7.33 3.96 12.68
N GLY A 63 8.05 4.04 13.82
CA GLY A 63 7.95 5.19 14.72
C GLY A 63 8.20 6.52 13.99
N PRO A 64 8.00 7.68 14.62
CA PRO A 64 8.10 8.99 13.96
C PRO A 64 9.43 9.23 13.21
N ARG A 65 10.54 8.58 13.63
CA ARG A 65 11.82 8.59 12.90
C ARG A 65 11.80 7.79 11.59
N ASP A 66 11.06 6.70 11.53
CA ASP A 66 10.91 5.88 10.33
C ASP A 66 9.86 6.46 9.36
N ALA A 67 8.91 7.26 9.85
CA ALA A 67 7.97 8.00 8.99
C ALA A 67 8.66 9.10 8.15
N ALA A 68 9.66 9.79 8.71
CA ALA A 68 10.49 10.72 7.94
C ALA A 68 11.31 9.99 6.85
N ARG A 69 11.88 8.83 7.18
CA ARG A 69 12.56 7.96 6.22
C ARG A 69 11.63 7.35 5.17
N ALA A 70 10.33 7.26 5.46
CA ALA A 70 9.36 6.77 4.51
C ALA A 70 9.23 7.73 3.31
N LEU A 71 9.34 9.04 3.52
CA LEU A 71 9.34 9.99 2.40
C LEU A 71 10.56 9.81 1.48
N ASP A 72 11.71 9.39 2.00
CA ASP A 72 12.87 9.05 1.18
C ASP A 72 12.57 7.89 0.22
N VAL A 73 11.70 6.95 0.62
CA VAL A 73 11.25 5.84 -0.25
C VAL A 73 10.41 6.35 -1.41
N LEU A 74 9.73 7.50 -1.27
CA LEU A 74 8.97 8.13 -2.34
C LEU A 74 9.81 9.06 -3.22
N ALA A 75 11.05 9.38 -2.85
CA ALA A 75 11.90 10.30 -3.61
C ALA A 75 12.21 9.78 -5.02
N SER A 76 12.23 8.46 -5.19
CA SER A 76 12.40 7.78 -6.48
C SER A 76 11.50 6.55 -6.55
N PRO A 77 11.04 6.14 -7.75
CA PRO A 77 10.33 4.87 -7.88
C PRO A 77 11.22 3.70 -7.42
N PRO A 78 10.63 2.67 -6.77
CA PRO A 78 11.39 1.48 -6.43
C PRO A 78 11.81 0.74 -7.70
N PRO A 79 13.00 0.09 -7.71
CA PRO A 79 13.41 -0.72 -8.83
C PRO A 79 12.52 -1.97 -8.94
N PRO A 80 12.30 -2.52 -10.15
CA PRO A 80 11.36 -3.63 -10.36
C PRO A 80 11.73 -4.90 -9.58
N GLU A 81 13.03 -5.16 -9.37
CA GLU A 81 13.51 -6.28 -8.56
C GLU A 81 13.16 -6.19 -7.07
N ASP A 82 12.85 -4.98 -6.57
CA ASP A 82 12.41 -4.76 -5.18
C ASP A 82 10.89 -4.93 -5.00
N VAL A 83 10.14 -5.10 -6.10
CA VAL A 83 8.68 -5.21 -6.14
C VAL A 83 8.28 -6.50 -6.87
N ASP A 84 8.66 -7.65 -6.29
CA ASP A 84 8.36 -8.97 -6.84
C ASP A 84 7.20 -9.66 -6.06
N PRO A 85 5.98 -9.73 -6.62
CA PRO A 85 4.83 -10.38 -5.98
C PRO A 85 5.05 -11.88 -5.70
N ALA A 86 6.01 -12.53 -6.38
CA ALA A 86 6.28 -13.94 -6.17
C ALA A 86 7.05 -14.20 -4.85
N ARG A 87 7.73 -13.19 -4.32
CA ARG A 87 8.60 -13.28 -3.13
C ARG A 87 7.93 -12.86 -1.82
N VAL A 88 6.70 -12.35 -1.87
CA VAL A 88 6.02 -11.88 -0.66
C VAL A 88 5.44 -13.04 0.15
N THR A 89 5.48 -12.91 1.48
CA THR A 89 4.86 -13.87 2.39
C THR A 89 3.33 -13.76 2.35
N PRO A 90 2.57 -14.77 2.81
CA PRO A 90 1.12 -14.68 2.91
C PRO A 90 0.63 -13.52 3.80
N ALA A 91 1.38 -13.18 4.85
CA ALA A 91 1.05 -12.04 5.72
C ALA A 91 1.22 -10.71 4.98
N THR A 92 2.33 -10.55 4.26
CA THR A 92 2.58 -9.39 3.40
C THR A 92 1.53 -9.28 2.30
N ALA A 93 1.16 -10.39 1.65
CA ALA A 93 0.13 -10.40 0.62
C ALA A 93 -1.22 -9.90 1.15
N ARG A 94 -1.66 -10.36 2.33
CA ARG A 94 -2.88 -9.86 2.97
C ARG A 94 -2.80 -8.38 3.29
N ALA A 95 -1.65 -7.91 3.77
CA ALA A 95 -1.45 -6.48 4.04
C ALA A 95 -1.55 -5.65 2.76
N LEU A 96 -0.91 -6.10 1.67
CA LEU A 96 -0.95 -5.46 0.36
C LEU A 96 -2.37 -5.38 -0.20
N LEU A 97 -3.13 -6.47 -0.12
CA LEU A 97 -4.53 -6.51 -0.60
C LEU A 97 -5.43 -5.48 0.13
N ARG A 98 -5.13 -5.14 1.38
CA ARG A 98 -5.88 -4.11 2.12
C ARG A 98 -5.55 -2.69 1.66
N VAL A 99 -4.33 -2.43 1.23
CA VAL A 99 -3.83 -1.07 0.96
C VAL A 99 -3.73 -0.73 -0.53
N ALA A 100 -3.78 -1.72 -1.43
CA ALA A 100 -3.63 -1.51 -2.87
C ALA A 100 -4.68 -0.56 -3.47
N ARG A 101 -5.98 -0.82 -3.25
CA ARG A 101 -7.06 0.07 -3.72
C ARG A 101 -7.03 1.45 -3.06
N PRO A 102 -6.87 1.57 -1.73
CA PRO A 102 -6.68 2.87 -1.10
C PRO A 102 -5.51 3.67 -1.69
N ALA A 103 -4.37 3.03 -1.96
CA ALA A 103 -3.21 3.67 -2.58
C ALA A 103 -3.53 4.18 -3.99
N ALA A 104 -4.19 3.37 -4.82
CA ALA A 104 -4.61 3.77 -6.16
C ALA A 104 -5.58 4.96 -6.15
N ARG A 105 -6.54 4.96 -5.22
CA ARG A 105 -7.47 6.09 -5.01
C ARG A 105 -6.74 7.35 -4.57
N ALA A 106 -5.78 7.23 -3.65
CA ALA A 106 -4.97 8.35 -3.18
C ALA A 106 -4.12 8.97 -4.31
N ALA A 107 -3.55 8.14 -5.19
CA ALA A 107 -2.88 8.60 -6.39
C ALA A 107 -3.85 9.37 -7.30
N ALA A 108 -5.01 8.77 -7.63
CA ALA A 108 -5.99 9.33 -8.56
C ALA A 108 -6.66 10.63 -8.06
N ALA A 109 -6.89 10.76 -6.75
CA ALA A 109 -7.44 11.98 -6.14
C ALA A 109 -6.56 13.22 -6.36
N GLY A 110 -5.27 13.04 -6.64
CA GLY A 110 -4.35 14.11 -7.03
C GLY A 110 -4.14 14.25 -8.53
N GLY A 111 -4.97 13.60 -9.36
CA GLY A 111 -4.91 13.63 -10.82
C GLY A 111 -4.14 12.49 -11.46
N ALA A 112 -3.68 11.47 -10.72
CA ALA A 112 -3.06 10.28 -11.36
C ALA A 112 -4.07 9.57 -12.28
N SER A 113 -3.55 8.95 -13.34
CA SER A 113 -4.29 8.29 -14.41
C SER A 113 -4.87 6.93 -13.99
N MET A 114 -5.51 6.26 -14.94
CA MET A 114 -5.96 4.87 -14.84
C MET A 114 -4.83 3.88 -14.46
N ALA A 115 -3.55 4.23 -14.65
CA ALA A 115 -2.42 3.35 -14.40
C ALA A 115 -2.33 2.87 -12.95
N ALA A 116 -2.56 3.75 -11.97
CA ALA A 116 -2.50 3.36 -10.55
C ALA A 116 -3.57 2.32 -10.19
N HIS A 117 -4.76 2.43 -10.79
CA HIS A 117 -5.85 1.46 -10.60
C HIS A 117 -5.55 0.12 -11.27
N GLU A 118 -4.99 0.14 -12.48
CA GLU A 118 -4.59 -1.09 -13.15
C GLU A 118 -3.46 -1.80 -12.39
N HIS A 119 -2.47 -1.06 -11.88
CA HIS A 119 -1.40 -1.64 -11.07
C HIS A 119 -1.95 -2.30 -9.79
N ALA A 120 -2.87 -1.64 -9.08
CA ALA A 120 -3.53 -2.23 -7.92
C ALA A 120 -4.33 -3.50 -8.30
N ARG A 121 -5.04 -3.49 -9.42
CA ARG A 121 -5.80 -4.65 -9.92
C ARG A 121 -4.90 -5.83 -10.27
N LEU A 122 -3.77 -5.58 -10.96
CA LEU A 122 -2.80 -6.62 -11.30
C LEU A 122 -2.19 -7.24 -10.05
N LEU A 123 -1.82 -6.40 -9.07
CA LEU A 123 -1.30 -6.87 -7.78
C LEU A 123 -2.33 -7.75 -7.06
N GLU A 124 -3.60 -7.34 -7.04
CA GLU A 124 -4.69 -8.15 -6.46
C GLU A 124 -4.87 -9.48 -7.18
N SER A 125 -4.78 -9.52 -8.50
CA SER A 125 -4.88 -10.75 -9.27
C SER A 125 -3.75 -11.74 -8.91
N LEU A 126 -2.51 -11.24 -8.87
CA LEU A 126 -1.32 -12.04 -8.56
C LEU A 126 -1.32 -12.56 -7.12
N LEU A 127 -1.74 -11.73 -6.16
CA LEU A 127 -1.76 -12.09 -4.75
C LEU A 127 -3.02 -12.88 -4.36
N GLY A 128 -4.17 -12.58 -4.97
CA GLY A 128 -5.45 -13.24 -4.71
C GLY A 128 -5.43 -14.71 -5.11
N ALA A 129 -4.89 -15.03 -6.29
CA ALA A 129 -4.70 -16.41 -6.72
C ALA A 129 -3.85 -17.23 -5.73
N ARG A 130 -2.85 -16.59 -5.10
CA ARG A 130 -1.95 -17.22 -4.13
C ARG A 130 -2.52 -17.30 -2.71
N ALA A 131 -3.38 -16.36 -2.33
CA ALA A 131 -4.10 -16.42 -1.06
C ALA A 131 -5.14 -17.55 -1.05
N SER A 132 -5.74 -17.84 -2.22
CA SER A 132 -6.73 -18.91 -2.40
C SER A 132 -6.11 -20.32 -2.47
N THR A 133 -4.87 -20.48 -2.93
CA THR A 133 -4.22 -21.81 -3.02
C THR A 133 -3.80 -22.41 -1.67
N CYS A 134 -3.92 -21.67 -0.57
CA CYS A 134 -3.67 -22.20 0.77
C CYS A 134 -4.84 -23.06 1.32
N GLY A 135 -5.93 -23.24 0.57
CA GLY A 135 -7.15 -23.92 1.02
C GLY A 135 -7.40 -25.35 0.51
N VAL A 136 -6.61 -25.90 -0.41
CA VAL A 136 -6.91 -27.21 -1.04
C VAL A 136 -5.79 -28.27 -0.84
N ALA A 137 -4.93 -28.08 0.16
CA ALA A 137 -4.02 -29.14 0.63
C ALA A 137 -4.50 -29.75 1.95
N ARG A 138 -5.82 -29.85 2.15
CA ARG A 138 -6.43 -30.73 3.15
C ARG A 138 -7.50 -31.57 2.48
N CYS A 139 -7.31 -32.88 2.65
CA CYS A 139 -8.21 -34.01 2.40
C CYS A 139 -8.06 -34.71 1.03
N ALA A 140 -7.48 -35.92 1.15
CA ALA A 140 -7.57 -37.11 0.29
C ALA A 140 -6.79 -37.11 -1.03
#